data_AF-A0AB39UZ70-F1
#
_entry.id   AF-A0AB39UZ70-F1
#
_cell.length_a   1.000
_cell.length_b   1.000
_cell.length_c   1.000
_cell.angle_alpha   90.00
_cell.angle_beta   90.00
_cell.angle_gamma   90.00
#
_symmetry.space_group_name_H-M   'P 1'
#
loop_
_entity.id
_entity.type
_entity.pdbx_description
1 polymer ?
#
loop_
_entity_poly.entity_id
_entity_poly.type
_entity_poly.pdbx_seq_one_letter_code
_entity_poly.pdbx_strand_id
1 'polypeptide(L)'
;MYATQGLWQHGGWIHAPDTLPAGTKQSLVLCFGAVDDIRPALHEELRSRYPGAILAGCTTAGEIYDTQVYDNAVSVLVLGMTRTRLRGVTVEVANATETPRAAEHLARELAGEDLQHVLVLSDGLHVNGTELTRALAATLPEHTTASGGLAGDGDRFGNTCAWLEKPDTGYRIVGIGFYGTALRVGFGSLGGWDPFGPVRVVTRAEHNVLYELDGQSALALYKRYLGDYAKDLPGSALLFPLTLINEREKDVVRTVLSVDEASQSMTFAGDIPEGARVRFMKANFDRLVEGAQGAAEQCVQTQPDLPPAAALLISCVGRKMVLRQRIEEETEAVRDILPAPTCLAGFYSYGEISPLRHESGCNFHNQTMTITTFSEADAS
;
A
#
# COMPACT_ATOMS: atom_id res chain seq x y z
N MET A 1 20.74 -10.90 3.12
CA MET A 1 19.28 -11.09 3.30
C MET A 1 18.85 -12.32 2.54
N TYR A 2 18.01 -13.15 3.16
CA TYR A 2 17.34 -14.27 2.52
C TYR A 2 15.85 -13.95 2.40
N ALA A 3 15.21 -14.38 1.31
CA ALA A 3 13.78 -14.24 1.13
C ALA A 3 13.20 -15.54 0.56
N THR A 4 12.00 -15.86 0.99
CA THR A 4 11.18 -16.93 0.42
C THR A 4 9.72 -16.53 0.54
N GLN A 5 8.87 -17.10 -0.31
CA GLN A 5 7.45 -16.86 -0.32
C GLN A 5 6.66 -18.17 -0.31
N GLY A 6 5.43 -18.10 0.18
CA GLY A 6 4.51 -19.22 0.25
C GLY A 6 3.10 -18.81 -0.14
N LEU A 7 2.31 -19.81 -0.54
CA LEU A 7 0.90 -19.66 -0.84
C LEU A 7 0.13 -20.71 -0.03
N TRP A 8 -0.72 -20.24 0.87
CA TRP A 8 -1.62 -21.08 1.66
C TRP A 8 -3.04 -20.97 1.11
N GLN A 9 -3.69 -22.10 0.89
CA GLN A 9 -5.07 -22.14 0.42
C GLN A 9 -5.80 -23.37 0.95
N HIS A 10 -7.10 -23.24 1.21
CA HIS A 10 -7.96 -24.36 1.59
C HIS A 10 -7.46 -25.15 2.83
N GLY A 11 -6.73 -24.50 3.74
CA GLY A 11 -6.23 -25.12 4.97
C GLY A 11 -4.89 -25.86 4.82
N GLY A 12 -4.14 -25.63 3.74
CA GLY A 12 -2.78 -26.16 3.58
C GLY A 12 -1.89 -25.31 2.67
N TRP A 13 -0.60 -25.64 2.65
CA TRP A 13 0.36 -25.06 1.71
C TRP A 13 0.13 -25.59 0.30
N ILE A 14 -0.16 -24.70 -0.65
CA ILE A 14 -0.02 -24.99 -2.09
C ILE A 14 1.46 -24.91 -2.46
N HIS A 15 2.11 -23.84 -1.99
CA HIS A 15 3.55 -23.65 -2.05
C HIS A 15 4.05 -23.29 -0.65
N ALA A 16 4.84 -24.18 -0.07
CA ALA A 16 5.42 -23.96 1.25
C ALA A 16 6.67 -23.07 1.13
N PRO A 17 6.80 -22.00 1.95
CA PRO A 17 7.99 -21.14 1.93
C PRO A 17 9.19 -21.90 2.49
N ASP A 18 10.38 -21.76 1.93
CA ASP A 18 11.57 -22.49 2.40
C ASP A 18 11.96 -22.17 3.86
N THR A 19 12.76 -23.03 4.46
CA THR A 19 13.34 -22.76 5.78
C THR A 19 14.46 -21.72 5.69
N LEU A 20 14.59 -20.87 6.71
CA LEU A 20 15.64 -19.86 6.75
C LEU A 20 17.02 -20.50 6.93
N PRO A 21 18.08 -19.99 6.26
CA PRO A 21 19.42 -20.55 6.35
C PRO A 21 20.04 -20.34 7.73
N ALA A 22 20.99 -21.22 8.08
CA ALA A 22 21.83 -21.06 9.26
C ALA A 22 22.58 -19.72 9.21
N GLY A 23 22.54 -18.95 10.30
CA GLY A 23 23.13 -17.60 10.36
C GLY A 23 22.11 -16.45 10.26
N THR A 24 20.84 -16.75 9.96
CA THR A 24 19.75 -15.78 10.12
C THR A 24 19.66 -15.37 11.59
N LYS A 25 19.76 -14.06 11.86
CA LYS A 25 19.72 -13.50 13.22
C LYS A 25 18.33 -13.00 13.60
N GLN A 26 17.61 -12.47 12.63
CA GLN A 26 16.23 -12.01 12.80
C GLN A 26 15.43 -12.34 11.56
N SER A 27 14.12 -12.47 11.73
CA SER A 27 13.23 -12.78 10.63
C SER A 27 11.88 -12.10 10.79
N LEU A 28 11.26 -11.82 9.64
CA LEU A 28 9.93 -11.24 9.50
C LEU A 28 9.10 -12.16 8.61
N VAL A 29 7.90 -12.49 9.05
CA VAL A 29 6.89 -13.19 8.27
C VAL A 29 5.72 -12.25 8.06
N LEU A 30 5.44 -11.91 6.80
CA LEU A 30 4.32 -11.09 6.38
C LEU A 30 3.24 -11.99 5.78
N CYS A 31 2.00 -11.82 6.24
CA CYS A 31 0.85 -12.60 5.78
C CYS A 31 -0.25 -11.69 5.26
N PHE A 32 -0.67 -11.93 4.03
CA PHE A 32 -1.69 -11.15 3.34
C PHE A 32 -2.80 -12.08 2.85
N GLY A 33 -4.03 -11.89 3.32
CA GLY A 33 -5.18 -12.67 2.88
C GLY A 33 -6.48 -12.18 3.52
N ALA A 34 -7.62 -12.73 3.10
CA ALA A 34 -8.91 -12.39 3.71
C ALA A 34 -8.94 -12.70 5.21
N VAL A 35 -9.74 -11.95 6.00
CA VAL A 35 -9.91 -12.15 7.46
C VAL A 35 -10.15 -13.62 7.80
N ASP A 36 -11.04 -14.27 7.05
CA ASP A 36 -11.48 -15.65 7.28
C ASP A 36 -10.42 -16.70 6.90
N ASP A 37 -9.41 -16.32 6.13
CA ASP A 37 -8.33 -17.20 5.67
C ASP A 37 -7.07 -17.11 6.54
N ILE A 38 -6.91 -16.05 7.35
CA ILE A 38 -5.86 -15.96 8.36
C ILE A 38 -6.27 -16.77 9.60
N ARG A 39 -6.18 -18.10 9.46
CA ARG A 39 -6.66 -19.06 10.45
C ARG A 39 -5.62 -19.33 11.54
N PRO A 40 -6.06 -19.72 12.77
CA PRO A 40 -5.16 -20.15 13.84
C PRO A 40 -4.17 -21.23 13.41
N ALA A 41 -4.58 -22.18 12.56
CA ALA A 41 -3.71 -23.24 12.07
C ALA A 41 -2.53 -22.72 11.22
N LEU A 42 -2.75 -21.74 10.34
CA LEU A 42 -1.66 -21.13 9.58
C LEU A 42 -0.71 -20.37 10.51
N HIS A 43 -1.26 -19.66 11.50
CA HIS A 43 -0.45 -18.95 12.48
C HIS A 43 0.45 -19.89 13.30
N GLU A 44 -0.08 -21.00 13.79
CA GLU A 44 0.67 -22.02 14.51
C GLU A 44 1.77 -22.65 13.65
N GLU A 45 1.45 -22.99 12.40
CA GLU A 45 2.40 -23.53 11.42
C GLU A 45 3.56 -22.56 11.17
N LEU A 46 3.27 -21.28 10.96
CA LEU A 46 4.28 -20.24 10.76
C LEU A 46 5.16 -20.05 11.99
N ARG A 47 4.58 -20.07 13.19
CA ARG A 47 5.35 -19.98 14.45
C ARG A 47 6.25 -21.18 14.67
N SER A 48 5.79 -22.37 14.32
CA SER A 48 6.58 -23.60 14.38
C SER A 48 7.74 -23.57 13.38
N ARG A 49 7.47 -23.13 12.15
CA ARG A 49 8.45 -23.09 11.05
C ARG A 49 9.50 -22.00 11.21
N TYR A 50 9.12 -20.84 11.78
CA TYR A 50 9.98 -19.67 11.95
C TYR A 50 9.99 -19.21 13.41
N PRO A 51 10.61 -19.99 14.32
CA PRO A 51 10.63 -19.66 15.74
C PRO A 51 11.36 -18.34 15.99
N GLY A 52 10.70 -17.42 16.71
CA GLY A 52 11.24 -16.11 17.04
C GLY A 52 11.13 -15.06 15.92
N ALA A 53 10.51 -15.38 14.78
CA ALA A 53 10.17 -14.39 13.78
C ALA A 53 9.13 -13.40 14.30
N ILE A 54 9.25 -12.14 13.88
CA ILE A 54 8.14 -11.18 13.97
C ILE A 54 7.10 -11.61 12.94
N LEU A 55 5.85 -11.78 13.36
CA LEU A 55 4.75 -12.11 12.45
C LEU A 55 3.86 -10.89 12.33
N ALA A 56 3.62 -10.42 11.12
CA ALA A 56 2.70 -9.33 10.87
C ALA A 56 1.87 -9.61 9.62
N GLY A 57 0.77 -8.90 9.46
CA GLY A 57 -0.06 -9.08 8.31
C GLY A 57 -1.23 -8.13 8.28
N CYS A 58 -1.98 -8.21 7.19
CA CYS A 58 -3.23 -7.49 7.05
C CYS A 58 -4.20 -8.23 6.14
N THR A 59 -5.44 -7.77 6.19
CA THR A 59 -6.47 -8.19 5.26
C THR A 59 -6.31 -7.47 3.93
N THR A 60 -6.84 -8.08 2.87
CA THR A 60 -6.51 -7.72 1.50
C THR A 60 -7.76 -7.56 0.64
N ALA A 61 -7.59 -6.90 -0.51
CA ALA A 61 -8.53 -6.94 -1.63
C ALA A 61 -8.08 -7.89 -2.75
N GLY A 62 -7.22 -8.85 -2.40
CA GLY A 62 -6.57 -9.81 -3.29
C GLY A 62 -5.11 -9.98 -2.91
N GLU A 63 -4.58 -11.18 -3.10
CA GLU A 63 -3.23 -11.57 -2.71
C GLU A 63 -2.34 -11.70 -3.94
N ILE A 64 -1.10 -11.20 -3.84
CA ILE A 64 -0.10 -11.35 -4.89
C ILE A 64 0.90 -12.42 -4.44
N TYR A 65 1.05 -13.47 -5.25
CA TYR A 65 2.08 -14.50 -5.10
C TYR A 65 2.79 -14.68 -6.44
N ASP A 66 4.07 -14.32 -6.47
CA ASP A 66 4.85 -14.21 -7.71
C ASP A 66 4.15 -13.29 -8.74
N THR A 67 3.83 -13.81 -9.92
CA THR A 67 3.11 -13.10 -10.97
C THR A 67 1.61 -13.32 -10.91
N GLN A 68 1.10 -14.09 -9.96
CA GLN A 68 -0.30 -14.51 -9.88
C GLN A 68 -1.08 -13.75 -8.82
N VAL A 69 -2.39 -13.60 -9.08
CA VAL A 69 -3.32 -12.89 -8.19
C VAL A 69 -4.45 -13.79 -7.71
N TYR A 70 -4.70 -13.76 -6.41
CA TYR A 70 -5.69 -14.60 -5.72
C TYR A 70 -6.70 -13.75 -4.94
N ASP A 71 -7.84 -14.36 -4.58
CA ASP A 71 -8.90 -13.73 -3.76
C ASP A 71 -9.28 -14.54 -2.50
N ASN A 72 -8.84 -15.80 -2.42
CA ASN A 72 -9.19 -16.74 -1.35
C ASN A 72 -7.96 -17.55 -0.98
N ALA A 73 -6.84 -16.86 -0.76
CA ALA A 73 -5.58 -17.45 -0.36
C ALA A 73 -4.90 -16.58 0.71
N VAL A 74 -3.79 -17.07 1.24
CA VAL A 74 -2.87 -16.25 2.02
C VAL A 74 -1.51 -16.27 1.32
N SER A 75 -1.09 -15.12 0.82
CA SER A 75 0.29 -14.91 0.36
C SER A 75 1.18 -14.62 1.56
N VAL A 76 2.27 -15.37 1.65
CA VAL A 76 3.23 -15.28 2.76
C VAL A 76 4.58 -14.87 2.21
N LEU A 77 5.17 -13.80 2.74
CA LEU A 77 6.54 -13.39 2.47
C LEU A 77 7.38 -13.56 3.74
N VAL A 78 8.48 -14.28 3.64
CA VAL A 78 9.41 -14.51 4.75
C VAL A 78 10.74 -13.87 4.41
N LEU A 79 11.21 -12.99 5.29
CA LEU A 79 12.51 -12.32 5.20
C LEU A 79 13.41 -12.79 6.34
N GLY A 80 14.62 -13.21 6.00
CA GLY A 80 15.70 -13.54 6.93
C GLY A 80 16.82 -12.51 6.84
N MET A 81 17.16 -11.90 7.98
CA MET A 81 18.19 -10.88 8.09
C MET A 81 19.39 -11.41 8.85
N THR A 82 20.58 -11.02 8.41
CA THR A 82 21.86 -11.39 9.04
C THR A 82 22.48 -10.23 9.82
N ARG A 83 22.12 -9.00 9.48
CA ARG A 83 22.74 -7.76 9.98
C ARG A 83 21.71 -6.69 10.34
N THR A 84 20.61 -6.62 9.60
CA THR A 84 19.49 -5.73 9.89
C THR A 84 18.76 -6.19 11.14
N ARG A 85 18.48 -5.23 12.03
CA ARG A 85 17.61 -5.46 13.18
C ARG A 85 16.18 -5.03 12.87
N LEU A 86 15.22 -5.57 13.59
CA LEU A 86 13.79 -5.38 13.44
C LEU A 86 13.15 -5.08 14.78
N ARG A 87 12.12 -4.24 14.73
CA ARG A 87 11.20 -4.01 15.83
C ARG A 87 9.79 -3.87 15.28
N GLY A 88 8.86 -4.66 15.80
CA GLY A 88 7.44 -4.51 15.53
C GLY A 88 6.78 -3.66 16.61
N VAL A 89 5.93 -2.72 16.21
CA VAL A 89 5.07 -1.94 17.09
C VAL A 89 3.67 -1.94 16.51
N THR A 90 2.66 -2.01 17.38
CA THR A 90 1.26 -1.85 16.99
C THR A 90 0.61 -0.81 17.88
N VAL A 91 -0.24 0.03 17.29
CA VAL A 91 -1.02 1.05 18.00
C VAL A 91 -2.47 0.91 17.62
N GLU A 92 -3.36 0.95 18.61
CA GLU A 92 -4.81 0.95 18.41
C GLU A 92 -5.31 2.34 18.04
N VAL A 93 -6.32 2.41 17.17
CA VAL A 93 -6.94 3.64 16.72
C VAL A 93 -8.44 3.54 16.94
N ALA A 94 -9.03 4.38 17.80
CA ALA A 94 -10.47 4.27 18.05
C ALA A 94 -11.30 4.75 16.85
N ASN A 95 -10.82 5.77 16.13
CA ASN A 95 -11.45 6.33 14.94
C ASN A 95 -10.47 7.22 14.15
N ALA A 96 -10.90 7.64 12.95
CA ALA A 96 -10.06 8.38 12.01
C ALA A 96 -9.46 9.68 12.57
N THR A 97 -10.13 10.36 13.52
CA THR A 97 -9.63 11.62 14.10
C THR A 97 -8.44 11.41 15.05
N GLU A 98 -8.25 10.20 15.58
CA GLU A 98 -7.10 9.87 16.43
C GLU A 98 -5.86 9.44 15.63
N THR A 99 -5.99 9.31 14.31
CA THR A 99 -4.90 8.88 13.42
C THR A 99 -3.59 9.65 13.64
N PRO A 100 -3.55 10.99 13.72
CA PRO A 100 -2.30 11.72 13.92
C PRO A 100 -1.59 11.30 15.21
N ARG A 101 -2.33 11.22 16.32
CA ARG A 101 -1.78 10.85 17.64
C ARG A 101 -1.24 9.42 17.63
N ALA A 102 -1.97 8.49 17.02
CA ALA A 102 -1.55 7.10 16.91
C ALA A 102 -0.29 6.95 16.06
N ALA A 103 -0.21 7.66 14.93
CA ALA A 103 0.93 7.70 14.03
C ALA A 103 2.18 8.31 14.70
N GLU A 104 2.03 9.43 15.43
CA GLU A 104 3.10 10.03 16.22
C GLU A 104 3.62 9.06 17.29
N HIS A 105 2.71 8.37 17.99
CA HIS A 105 3.10 7.40 19.01
C HIS A 105 3.87 6.23 18.38
N LEU A 106 3.39 5.68 17.27
CA LEU A 106 4.07 4.63 16.52
C LEU A 106 5.48 5.06 16.09
N ALA A 107 5.61 6.26 15.52
CA ALA A 107 6.89 6.79 15.07
C ALA A 107 7.87 6.97 16.24
N ARG A 108 7.42 7.50 17.39
CA ARG A 108 8.26 7.66 18.59
C ARG A 108 8.71 6.31 19.17
N GLU A 109 7.83 5.31 19.18
CA GLU A 109 8.18 3.96 19.61
C GLU A 109 9.21 3.30 18.70
N LEU A 110 9.16 3.57 17.39
CA LEU A 110 10.11 3.03 16.43
C LEU A 110 11.41 3.84 16.34
N ALA A 111 11.42 5.10 16.76
CA ALA A 111 12.57 6.00 16.63
C ALA A 111 13.83 5.42 17.31
N GLY A 112 14.97 5.51 16.60
CA GLY A 112 16.28 5.06 17.07
C GLY A 112 17.38 5.52 16.11
N GLU A 113 18.64 5.56 16.60
CA GLU A 113 19.77 6.20 15.88
C GLU A 113 20.07 5.59 14.50
N ASP A 114 19.71 4.33 14.25
CA ASP A 114 19.98 3.65 12.98
C ASP A 114 18.73 3.11 12.28
N LEU A 115 17.55 3.68 12.56
CA LEU A 115 16.30 3.36 11.85
C LEU A 115 16.37 3.79 10.38
N GLN A 116 16.38 2.83 9.45
CA GLN A 116 16.49 3.11 8.02
C GLN A 116 15.12 3.14 7.33
N HIS A 117 14.22 2.24 7.71
CA HIS A 117 12.92 2.09 7.04
C HIS A 117 11.82 1.64 8.01
N VAL A 118 10.58 2.04 7.72
CA VAL A 118 9.38 1.54 8.41
C VAL A 118 8.41 0.96 7.38
N LEU A 119 8.07 -0.33 7.52
CA LEU A 119 6.93 -0.92 6.82
C LEU A 119 5.66 -0.68 7.65
N VAL A 120 4.64 -0.10 7.05
CA VAL A 120 3.38 0.27 7.71
C VAL A 120 2.21 -0.55 7.14
N LEU A 121 1.53 -1.31 7.99
CA LEU A 121 0.26 -1.94 7.65
C LEU A 121 -0.82 -1.32 8.54
N SER A 122 -1.85 -0.75 7.93
CA SER A 122 -2.89 -0.03 8.68
C SER A 122 -4.26 -0.60 8.38
N ASP A 123 -5.19 -0.47 9.33
CA ASP A 123 -6.62 -0.55 9.04
C ASP A 123 -6.98 0.39 7.89
N GLY A 124 -7.87 -0.06 6.99
CA GLY A 124 -8.20 0.66 5.76
C GLY A 124 -9.47 1.50 5.82
N LEU A 125 -10.23 1.44 6.92
CA LEU A 125 -11.55 2.05 7.03
C LEU A 125 -11.61 3.11 8.14
N HIS A 126 -10.88 2.91 9.22
CA HIS A 126 -10.93 3.73 10.44
C HIS A 126 -9.69 4.59 10.64
N VAL A 127 -8.71 4.51 9.73
CA VAL A 127 -7.49 5.32 9.75
C VAL A 127 -7.50 6.27 8.57
N ASN A 128 -7.27 7.56 8.80
CA ASN A 128 -7.10 8.53 7.71
C ASN A 128 -5.67 8.41 7.17
N GLY A 129 -5.52 7.78 6.00
CA GLY A 129 -4.21 7.58 5.36
C GLY A 129 -3.41 8.87 5.12
N THR A 130 -4.07 10.00 4.85
CA THR A 130 -3.38 11.30 4.64
C THR A 130 -2.77 11.80 5.94
N GLU A 131 -3.54 11.77 7.04
CA GLU A 131 -3.05 12.16 8.37
C GLU A 131 -1.98 11.20 8.89
N LEU A 132 -2.15 9.89 8.63
CA LEU A 132 -1.17 8.86 8.99
C LEU A 132 0.20 9.19 8.38
N THR A 133 0.27 9.36 7.06
CA THR A 133 1.55 9.62 6.39
C THR A 133 2.14 10.96 6.78
N ARG A 134 1.31 11.98 6.99
CA ARG A 134 1.76 13.31 7.43
C ARG A 134 2.40 13.26 8.82
N ALA A 135 1.74 12.62 9.78
CA ALA A 135 2.23 12.50 11.14
C ALA A 135 3.49 11.62 11.23
N LEU A 136 3.56 10.54 10.44
CA LEU A 136 4.76 9.72 10.32
C LEU A 136 5.93 10.54 9.74
N ALA A 137 5.73 11.22 8.61
CA ALA A 137 6.77 12.02 7.97
C ALA A 137 7.28 13.16 8.87
N ALA A 138 6.40 13.76 9.69
CA ALA A 138 6.78 14.82 10.63
C ALA A 138 7.52 14.32 11.87
N THR A 139 7.40 13.03 12.22
CA THR A 139 7.90 12.49 13.50
C THR A 139 9.09 11.56 13.34
N LEU A 140 9.16 10.82 12.22
CA LEU A 140 10.28 9.93 11.93
C LEU A 140 11.57 10.72 11.70
N PRO A 141 12.75 10.12 11.96
CA PRO A 141 14.03 10.73 11.62
C PRO A 141 14.08 11.13 10.14
N GLU A 142 14.74 12.25 9.84
CA GLU A 142 14.79 12.84 8.49
C GLU A 142 15.35 11.89 7.42
N HIS A 143 16.15 10.88 7.78
CA HIS A 143 16.71 9.92 6.83
C HIS A 143 15.88 8.64 6.71
N THR A 144 14.86 8.46 7.55
CA THR A 144 14.02 7.26 7.57
C THR A 144 12.96 7.37 6.47
N THR A 145 12.79 6.30 5.70
CA THR A 145 11.71 6.16 4.73
C THR A 145 10.58 5.31 5.31
N ALA A 146 9.35 5.49 4.84
CA ALA A 146 8.26 4.61 5.18
C ALA A 146 7.46 4.19 3.94
N SER A 147 7.08 2.92 3.90
CA SER A 147 6.24 2.35 2.84
C SER A 147 5.23 1.38 3.41
N GLY A 148 4.23 0.98 2.63
CA GLY A 148 3.23 0.01 3.09
C GLY A 148 1.85 0.25 2.47
N GLY A 149 0.81 -0.15 3.19
CA GLY A 149 -0.54 -0.08 2.65
C GLY A 149 -1.63 -0.22 3.70
N LEU A 150 -2.81 0.24 3.32
CA LEU A 150 -4.04 0.09 4.09
C LEU A 150 -4.71 -1.24 3.71
N ALA A 151 -5.07 -2.00 4.74
CA ALA A 151 -5.76 -3.27 4.64
C ALA A 151 -7.07 -3.12 3.85
N GLY A 152 -7.48 -4.18 3.17
CA GLY A 152 -8.74 -4.24 2.42
C GLY A 152 -9.58 -5.45 2.78
N ASP A 153 -10.80 -5.50 2.26
CA ASP A 153 -11.68 -6.67 2.33
C ASP A 153 -12.42 -6.83 0.99
N GLY A 154 -11.67 -7.01 -0.09
CA GLY A 154 -12.22 -7.05 -1.44
C GLY A 154 -12.81 -5.70 -1.84
N ASP A 155 -14.02 -5.71 -2.40
CA ASP A 155 -14.80 -4.52 -2.77
C ASP A 155 -15.90 -4.17 -1.75
N ARG A 156 -15.85 -4.78 -0.55
CA ARG A 156 -16.91 -4.68 0.46
C ARG A 156 -16.80 -3.44 1.35
N PHE A 157 -15.58 -2.99 1.64
CA PHE A 157 -15.31 -1.84 2.52
C PHE A 157 -15.99 -1.94 3.89
N GLY A 158 -16.00 -3.14 4.48
CA GLY A 158 -16.75 -3.43 5.69
C GLY A 158 -15.90 -3.74 6.90
N ASN A 159 -14.92 -4.64 6.76
CA ASN A 159 -14.11 -5.13 7.88
C ASN A 159 -12.66 -5.37 7.46
N THR A 160 -11.78 -4.48 7.90
CA THR A 160 -10.34 -4.57 7.65
C THR A 160 -9.58 -4.85 8.94
N CYS A 161 -8.39 -5.45 8.81
CA CYS A 161 -7.52 -5.71 9.94
C CYS A 161 -6.05 -5.61 9.53
N ALA A 162 -5.26 -4.96 10.38
CA ALA A 162 -3.80 -5.08 10.40
C ALA A 162 -3.38 -5.60 11.77
N TRP A 163 -2.39 -6.49 11.81
CA TRP A 163 -2.03 -7.20 13.03
C TRP A 163 -0.54 -7.47 13.16
N LEU A 164 -0.11 -7.61 14.42
CA LEU A 164 1.25 -7.92 14.84
C LEU A 164 1.21 -9.04 15.88
N GLU A 165 2.10 -10.01 15.72
CA GLU A 165 2.24 -11.26 16.45
C GLU A 165 1.03 -12.21 16.40
N LYS A 166 -0.21 -11.72 16.41
CA LYS A 166 -1.45 -12.52 16.30
C LYS A 166 -2.55 -11.73 15.59
N PRO A 167 -3.39 -12.37 14.76
CA PRO A 167 -4.59 -11.74 14.20
C PRO A 167 -5.54 -11.28 15.31
N ASP A 168 -6.15 -10.10 15.14
CA ASP A 168 -7.05 -9.49 16.12
C ASP A 168 -8.01 -8.52 15.42
N THR A 169 -9.26 -8.41 15.88
CA THR A 169 -10.38 -7.71 15.24
C THR A 169 -10.47 -6.20 15.55
N GLY A 170 -9.37 -5.56 15.92
CA GLY A 170 -9.33 -4.14 16.29
C GLY A 170 -8.65 -3.27 15.22
N TYR A 171 -9.05 -2.01 15.13
CA TYR A 171 -8.47 -1.04 14.18
C TYR A 171 -7.09 -0.61 14.66
N ARG A 172 -6.08 -0.93 13.88
CA ARG A 172 -4.68 -0.79 14.28
C ARG A 172 -3.82 -0.25 13.17
N ILE A 173 -2.74 0.37 13.58
CA ILE A 173 -1.58 0.66 12.73
C ILE A 173 -0.43 -0.20 13.25
N VAL A 174 0.14 -1.01 12.36
CA VAL A 174 1.32 -1.84 12.60
C VAL A 174 2.50 -1.20 11.89
N GLY A 175 3.59 -0.99 12.61
CA GLY A 175 4.85 -0.51 12.07
C GLY A 175 5.97 -1.51 12.34
N ILE A 176 6.70 -1.90 11.31
CA ILE A 176 7.92 -2.70 11.42
C ILE A 176 9.10 -1.82 11.08
N GLY A 177 9.90 -1.46 12.08
CA GLY A 177 11.15 -0.72 11.91
C GLY A 177 12.28 -1.64 11.49
N PHE A 178 13.06 -1.22 10.50
CA PHE A 178 14.27 -1.89 10.03
C PHE A 178 15.49 -1.02 10.33
N TYR A 179 16.46 -1.58 11.04
CA TYR A 179 17.58 -0.85 11.63
C TYR A 179 18.93 -1.37 11.12
N GLY A 180 19.85 -0.45 10.92
CA GLY A 180 21.24 -0.72 10.57
C GLY A 180 21.55 -0.44 9.11
N THR A 181 22.75 0.10 8.88
CA THR A 181 23.23 0.59 7.58
C THR A 181 23.54 -0.49 6.55
N ALA A 182 23.40 -1.78 6.91
CA ALA A 182 23.47 -2.88 5.95
C ALA A 182 22.19 -2.99 5.11
N LEU A 183 21.05 -2.51 5.62
CA LEU A 183 19.78 -2.54 4.90
C LEU A 183 19.88 -1.68 3.64
N ARG A 184 19.29 -2.20 2.57
CA ARG A 184 19.09 -1.51 1.32
C ARG A 184 17.60 -1.63 0.97
N VAL A 185 16.94 -0.47 0.84
CA VAL A 185 15.53 -0.36 0.45
C VAL A 185 15.39 0.50 -0.79
N GLY A 186 14.81 -0.07 -1.85
CA GLY A 186 14.38 0.68 -3.03
C GLY A 186 12.87 0.78 -3.06
N PHE A 187 12.32 1.91 -3.51
CA PHE A 187 10.87 2.12 -3.58
C PHE A 187 10.45 2.81 -4.88
N GLY A 188 9.24 2.53 -5.31
CA GLY A 188 8.65 3.14 -6.50
C GLY A 188 7.14 3.16 -6.41
N SER A 189 6.52 4.23 -6.92
CA SER A 189 5.06 4.37 -6.92
C SER A 189 4.56 5.11 -8.16
N LEU A 190 3.71 4.42 -8.95
CA LEU A 190 3.14 4.93 -10.19
C LEU A 190 1.74 4.35 -10.46
N GLY A 191 0.89 5.19 -11.05
CA GLY A 191 -0.49 4.84 -11.41
C GLY A 191 -0.67 4.51 -12.89
N GLY A 192 -0.41 5.45 -13.80
CA GLY A 192 -0.69 5.24 -15.23
C GLY A 192 -2.12 5.64 -15.63
N TRP A 193 -2.61 6.75 -15.07
CA TRP A 193 -3.91 7.33 -15.40
C TRP A 193 -3.74 8.55 -16.30
N ASP A 194 -4.63 8.71 -17.27
CA ASP A 194 -4.56 9.83 -18.22
C ASP A 194 -5.41 11.01 -17.74
N PRO A 195 -4.84 12.21 -17.53
CA PRO A 195 -5.63 13.39 -17.20
C PRO A 195 -6.54 13.79 -18.37
N PHE A 196 -7.76 14.26 -18.08
CA PHE A 196 -8.68 14.77 -19.09
C PHE A 196 -9.46 16.00 -18.59
N GLY A 197 -10.02 16.76 -19.53
CA GLY A 197 -10.79 17.97 -19.23
C GLY A 197 -9.93 19.14 -18.73
N PRO A 198 -10.54 20.24 -18.26
CA PRO A 198 -9.83 21.40 -17.74
C PRO A 198 -9.32 21.16 -16.31
N VAL A 199 -8.28 21.89 -15.92
CA VAL A 199 -7.91 22.06 -14.50
C VAL A 199 -9.00 22.88 -13.81
N ARG A 200 -9.36 22.49 -12.59
CA ARG A 200 -10.40 23.10 -11.77
C ARG A 200 -9.88 23.42 -10.38
N VAL A 201 -10.55 24.33 -9.67
CA VAL A 201 -10.21 24.70 -8.30
C VAL A 201 -11.26 24.15 -7.34
N VAL A 202 -10.81 23.51 -6.26
CA VAL A 202 -11.67 23.11 -5.14
C VAL A 202 -12.14 24.38 -4.43
N THR A 203 -13.42 24.72 -4.57
CA THR A 203 -13.99 25.91 -3.91
C THR A 203 -14.67 25.59 -2.60
N ARG A 204 -15.08 24.33 -2.40
CA ARG A 204 -15.62 23.88 -1.11
C ARG A 204 -15.38 22.39 -0.87
N ALA A 205 -14.75 22.05 0.23
CA ALA A 205 -14.48 20.69 0.67
C ALA A 205 -14.31 20.61 2.19
N GLU A 206 -14.67 19.47 2.77
CA GLU A 206 -14.43 19.18 4.19
C GLU A 206 -13.72 17.84 4.29
N HIS A 207 -12.45 17.86 4.72
CA HIS A 207 -11.57 16.70 4.72
C HIS A 207 -11.52 16.00 3.36
N ASN A 208 -12.12 14.82 3.24
CA ASN A 208 -12.18 14.03 2.01
C ASN A 208 -13.51 14.14 1.25
N VAL A 209 -14.43 15.02 1.70
CA VAL A 209 -15.73 15.25 1.07
C VAL A 209 -15.68 16.52 0.23
N LEU A 210 -15.80 16.36 -1.09
CA LEU A 210 -15.78 17.44 -2.07
C LEU A 210 -17.21 17.86 -2.41
N TYR A 211 -17.53 19.13 -2.19
CA TYR A 211 -18.84 19.70 -2.51
C TYR A 211 -18.81 20.50 -3.80
N GLU A 212 -17.78 21.34 -4.00
CA GLU A 212 -17.76 22.30 -5.10
C GLU A 212 -16.41 22.41 -5.82
N LEU A 213 -16.50 22.50 -7.15
CA LEU A 213 -15.41 22.82 -8.06
C LEU A 213 -15.78 24.07 -8.86
N ASP A 214 -14.92 25.08 -8.85
CA ASP A 214 -15.14 26.37 -9.54
C ASP A 214 -16.50 27.02 -9.20
N GLY A 215 -16.96 26.88 -7.96
CA GLY A 215 -18.26 27.38 -7.48
C GLY A 215 -19.47 26.60 -8.03
N GLN A 216 -19.26 25.41 -8.59
CA GLN A 216 -20.30 24.51 -9.10
C GLN A 216 -20.30 23.20 -8.32
N SER A 217 -21.44 22.52 -8.24
CA SER A 217 -21.52 21.18 -7.64
C SER A 217 -20.51 20.23 -8.29
N ALA A 218 -19.66 19.62 -7.46
CA ALA A 218 -18.68 18.66 -7.90
C ALA A 218 -19.34 17.40 -8.48
N LEU A 219 -20.37 16.86 -7.82
CA LEU A 219 -21.06 15.66 -8.28
C LEU A 219 -21.80 15.89 -9.61
N ALA A 220 -22.54 16.99 -9.74
CA ALA A 220 -23.26 17.30 -10.98
C ALA A 220 -22.29 17.46 -12.16
N LEU A 221 -21.18 18.16 -11.92
CA LEU A 221 -20.11 18.33 -12.88
C LEU A 221 -19.49 16.98 -13.28
N TYR A 222 -19.19 16.13 -12.29
CA TYR A 222 -18.61 14.82 -12.49
C TYR A 222 -19.51 13.93 -13.35
N LYS A 223 -20.81 13.84 -13.02
CA LYS A 223 -21.81 13.10 -13.81
C LYS A 223 -21.88 13.56 -15.26
N ARG A 224 -21.78 14.87 -15.50
CA ARG A 224 -21.75 15.42 -16.87
C ARG A 224 -20.53 14.93 -17.65
N TYR A 225 -19.37 14.78 -17.02
CA TYR A 225 -18.17 14.24 -17.66
C TYR A 225 -18.24 12.74 -17.89
N LEU A 226 -18.80 11.99 -16.93
CA LEU A 226 -18.96 10.54 -17.02
C LEU A 226 -20.00 10.13 -18.08
N GLY A 227 -20.98 10.99 -18.37
CA GLY A 227 -22.02 10.69 -19.35
C GLY A 227 -22.80 9.44 -18.92
N ASP A 228 -22.85 8.41 -19.77
CA ASP A 228 -23.57 7.17 -19.47
C ASP A 228 -23.02 6.42 -18.25
N TYR A 229 -21.72 6.54 -17.96
CA TYR A 229 -21.11 5.92 -16.78
C TYR A 229 -21.68 6.45 -15.46
N ALA A 230 -22.32 7.63 -15.46
CA ALA A 230 -22.92 8.21 -14.27
C ALA A 230 -24.04 7.34 -13.67
N LYS A 231 -24.65 6.46 -14.46
CA LYS A 231 -25.72 5.55 -14.04
C LYS A 231 -25.24 4.46 -13.08
N ASP A 232 -23.96 4.10 -13.17
CA ASP A 232 -23.34 3.01 -12.41
C ASP A 232 -22.49 3.53 -11.24
N LEU A 233 -22.73 4.78 -10.82
CA LEU A 233 -22.06 5.35 -9.65
C LEU A 233 -22.50 4.66 -8.34
N PRO A 234 -21.59 4.49 -7.37
CA PRO A 234 -20.19 4.95 -7.39
C PRO A 234 -19.22 3.99 -8.11
N GLY A 235 -19.63 2.78 -8.49
CA GLY A 235 -18.73 1.76 -9.04
C GLY A 235 -17.96 2.19 -10.29
N SER A 236 -18.61 2.92 -11.21
CA SER A 236 -17.94 3.47 -12.40
C SER A 236 -16.90 4.55 -12.08
N ALA A 237 -16.93 5.16 -10.89
CA ALA A 237 -16.01 6.21 -10.50
C ALA A 237 -14.56 5.73 -10.35
N LEU A 238 -14.35 4.41 -10.17
CA LEU A 238 -13.03 3.78 -10.18
C LEU A 238 -12.29 3.98 -11.51
N LEU A 239 -13.01 4.13 -12.62
CA LEU A 239 -12.43 4.42 -13.93
C LEU A 239 -12.02 5.89 -14.08
N PHE A 240 -12.48 6.76 -13.18
CA PHE A 240 -12.36 8.21 -13.33
C PHE A 240 -11.91 8.92 -12.03
N PRO A 241 -10.69 8.65 -11.53
CA PRO A 241 -10.20 9.29 -10.32
C PRO A 241 -9.89 10.77 -10.55
N LEU A 242 -9.57 11.47 -9.46
CA LEU A 242 -9.20 12.89 -9.48
C LEU A 242 -7.73 13.05 -9.14
N THR A 243 -6.97 13.80 -9.93
CA THR A 243 -5.60 14.19 -9.57
C THR A 243 -5.62 15.52 -8.84
N LEU A 244 -4.92 15.59 -7.72
CA LEU A 244 -4.49 16.81 -7.03
C LEU A 244 -3.18 17.26 -7.69
N ILE A 245 -3.20 18.45 -8.29
CA ILE A 245 -2.06 19.02 -8.98
C ILE A 245 -1.18 19.72 -7.94
N ASN A 246 0.06 19.27 -7.83
CA ASN A 246 1.06 19.89 -6.96
C ASN A 246 2.11 20.59 -7.83
N GLU A 247 2.27 21.90 -7.68
CA GLU A 247 3.24 22.66 -8.48
C GLU A 247 4.70 22.49 -7.98
N ARG A 248 4.88 21.98 -6.76
CA ARG A 248 6.20 21.85 -6.10
C ARG A 248 6.66 20.39 -6.00
N GLU A 249 5.71 19.47 -5.87
CA GLU A 249 5.97 18.04 -5.74
C GLU A 249 5.24 17.27 -6.86
N LYS A 250 5.21 15.95 -6.79
CA LYS A 250 4.47 15.12 -7.74
C LYS A 250 2.97 15.20 -7.47
N ASP A 251 2.18 15.15 -8.54
CA ASP A 251 0.72 15.03 -8.44
C ASP A 251 0.30 13.77 -7.67
N VAL A 252 -0.82 13.89 -6.94
CA VAL A 252 -1.37 12.81 -6.12
C VAL A 252 -2.78 12.46 -6.60
N VAL A 253 -3.07 11.17 -6.76
CA VAL A 253 -4.38 10.70 -7.22
C VAL A 253 -5.29 10.37 -6.03
N ARG A 254 -6.58 10.66 -6.20
CA ARG A 254 -7.64 10.39 -5.23
C ARG A 254 -8.76 9.55 -5.84
N THR A 255 -9.02 8.40 -5.23
CA THR A 255 -10.12 7.51 -5.60
C THR A 255 -11.43 8.06 -5.08
N VAL A 256 -12.48 8.05 -5.89
CA VAL A 256 -13.85 8.31 -5.44
C VAL A 256 -14.38 7.03 -4.78
N LEU A 257 -14.77 7.12 -3.51
CA LEU A 257 -15.32 6.00 -2.74
C LEU A 257 -16.85 5.95 -2.80
N SER A 258 -17.50 7.11 -2.71
CA SER A 258 -18.95 7.22 -2.71
C SER A 258 -19.41 8.59 -3.20
N VAL A 259 -20.70 8.69 -3.49
CA VAL A 259 -21.38 9.93 -3.90
C VAL A 259 -22.66 10.08 -3.09
N ASP A 260 -23.05 11.33 -2.83
CA ASP A 260 -24.30 11.65 -2.15
C ASP A 260 -25.12 12.63 -3.00
N GLU A 261 -26.30 12.16 -3.45
CA GLU A 261 -27.22 12.94 -4.27
C GLU A 261 -27.90 14.08 -3.50
N ALA A 262 -28.15 13.91 -2.20
CA ALA A 262 -28.84 14.90 -1.39
C ALA A 262 -27.93 16.08 -1.09
N SER A 263 -26.68 15.81 -0.69
CA SER A 263 -25.68 16.85 -0.44
C SER A 263 -24.91 17.28 -1.70
N GLN A 264 -25.12 16.60 -2.83
CA GLN A 264 -24.43 16.83 -4.10
C GLN A 264 -22.89 16.77 -3.97
N SER A 265 -22.40 15.82 -3.18
CA SER A 265 -20.99 15.68 -2.82
C SER A 265 -20.37 14.36 -3.28
N MET A 266 -19.03 14.32 -3.27
CA MET A 266 -18.22 13.14 -3.58
C MET A 266 -17.23 12.89 -2.44
N THR A 267 -17.15 11.65 -1.96
CA THR A 267 -16.21 11.26 -0.91
C THR A 267 -15.00 10.54 -1.52
N PHE A 268 -13.80 10.94 -1.12
CA PHE A 268 -12.54 10.42 -1.66
C PHE A 268 -11.74 9.59 -0.64
N ALA A 269 -10.85 8.73 -1.16
CA ALA A 269 -9.88 7.96 -0.38
C ALA A 269 -8.68 8.83 0.05
N GLY A 270 -8.94 9.86 0.86
CA GLY A 270 -7.95 10.82 1.32
C GLY A 270 -8.40 12.26 1.12
N ASP A 271 -7.70 13.20 1.75
CA ASP A 271 -8.16 14.59 1.82
C ASP A 271 -8.14 15.29 0.45
N ILE A 272 -9.10 16.21 0.27
CA ILE A 272 -9.24 17.12 -0.86
C ILE A 272 -9.21 18.56 -0.31
N PRO A 273 -8.04 19.22 -0.29
CA PRO A 273 -7.93 20.55 0.32
C PRO A 273 -8.69 21.62 -0.47
N GLU A 274 -9.37 22.53 0.23
CA GLU A 274 -9.91 23.75 -0.39
C GLU A 274 -8.78 24.60 -1.00
N GLY A 275 -9.06 25.19 -2.16
CA GLY A 275 -8.08 25.93 -2.96
C GLY A 275 -7.14 25.05 -3.79
N ALA A 276 -7.16 23.72 -3.62
CA ALA A 276 -6.36 22.82 -4.44
C ALA A 276 -6.77 22.88 -5.91
N ARG A 277 -5.79 22.73 -6.80
CA ARG A 277 -6.01 22.55 -8.23
C ARG A 277 -6.18 21.07 -8.51
N VAL A 278 -7.22 20.71 -9.24
CA VAL A 278 -7.55 19.32 -9.53
C VAL A 278 -7.89 19.10 -11.00
N ARG A 279 -7.79 17.85 -11.44
CA ARG A 279 -8.19 17.46 -12.79
C ARG A 279 -8.71 16.02 -12.80
N PHE A 280 -9.76 15.76 -13.57
CA PHE A 280 -10.25 14.39 -13.71
C PHE A 280 -9.26 13.56 -14.52
N MET A 281 -9.22 12.26 -14.23
CA MET A 281 -8.40 11.29 -14.95
C MET A 281 -9.27 10.16 -15.45
N LYS A 282 -8.79 9.39 -16.44
CA LYS A 282 -9.47 8.20 -16.94
C LYS A 282 -8.51 7.01 -16.99
N ALA A 283 -9.06 5.82 -16.80
CA ALA A 283 -8.33 4.57 -16.94
C ALA A 283 -7.81 4.38 -18.37
N ASN A 284 -6.58 3.89 -18.47
CA ASN A 284 -6.02 3.33 -19.68
C ASN A 284 -5.25 2.06 -19.28
N PHE A 285 -5.78 0.90 -19.66
CA PHE A 285 -5.33 -0.40 -19.16
C PHE A 285 -3.83 -0.63 -19.41
N ASP A 286 -3.35 -0.30 -20.61
CA ASP A 286 -1.94 -0.47 -20.96
C ASP A 286 -1.06 0.48 -20.13
N ARG A 287 -1.52 1.72 -19.91
CA ARG A 287 -0.83 2.67 -19.02
C ARG A 287 -0.82 2.22 -17.57
N LEU A 288 -1.85 1.53 -17.09
CA LEU A 288 -1.84 0.95 -15.74
C LEU A 288 -0.70 -0.07 -15.62
N VAL A 289 -0.60 -1.00 -16.57
CA VAL A 289 0.48 -2.00 -16.61
C VAL A 289 1.86 -1.32 -16.70
N GLU A 290 2.02 -0.34 -17.60
CA GLU A 290 3.24 0.47 -17.68
C GLU A 290 3.54 1.22 -16.36
N GLY A 291 2.51 1.62 -15.62
CA GLY A 291 2.63 2.22 -14.30
C GLY A 291 3.28 1.28 -13.28
N ALA A 292 2.87 0.01 -13.27
CA ALA A 292 3.48 -1.02 -12.42
C ALA A 292 4.94 -1.28 -12.82
N GLN A 293 5.21 -1.43 -14.12
CA GLN A 293 6.57 -1.55 -14.65
C GLN A 293 7.46 -0.37 -14.22
N GLY A 294 6.97 0.86 -14.40
CA GLY A 294 7.71 2.07 -14.02
C GLY A 294 7.96 2.20 -12.51
N ALA A 295 7.08 1.62 -11.67
CA ALA A 295 7.32 1.55 -10.23
C ALA A 295 8.50 0.61 -9.93
N ALA A 296 8.58 -0.53 -10.61
CA ALA A 296 9.70 -1.45 -10.48
C ALA A 296 11.02 -0.83 -10.99
N GLU A 297 10.97 -0.10 -12.09
CA GLU A 297 12.12 0.63 -12.64
C GLU A 297 12.66 1.67 -11.63
N GLN A 298 11.79 2.34 -10.87
CA GLN A 298 12.21 3.28 -9.82
C GLN A 298 12.95 2.57 -8.68
N CYS A 299 12.51 1.36 -8.29
CA CYS A 299 13.21 0.59 -7.27
C CYS A 299 14.66 0.29 -7.69
N VAL A 300 14.87 -0.22 -8.91
CA VAL A 300 16.22 -0.61 -9.38
C VAL A 300 17.13 0.59 -9.63
N GLN A 301 16.58 1.74 -10.03
CA GLN A 301 17.36 2.98 -10.22
C GLN A 301 18.01 3.46 -8.93
N THR A 302 17.39 3.22 -7.78
CA THR A 302 17.98 3.60 -6.49
C THR A 302 19.15 2.70 -6.07
N GLN A 303 19.26 1.49 -6.63
CA GLN A 303 20.21 0.46 -6.19
C GLN A 303 20.65 -0.45 -7.36
N PRO A 304 21.41 0.08 -8.35
CA PRO A 304 21.77 -0.69 -9.53
C PRO A 304 22.69 -1.88 -9.24
N ASP A 305 23.49 -1.81 -8.18
CA ASP A 305 24.58 -2.76 -7.91
C ASP A 305 24.21 -3.93 -6.98
N LEU A 306 22.97 -3.95 -6.44
CA LEU A 306 22.53 -5.01 -5.52
C LEU A 306 21.11 -5.45 -5.88
N PRO A 307 20.93 -6.61 -6.55
CA PRO A 307 19.60 -7.10 -6.87
C PRO A 307 18.81 -7.36 -5.57
N PRO A 308 17.52 -7.00 -5.52
CA PRO A 308 16.73 -7.17 -4.33
C PRO A 308 16.47 -8.65 -4.04
N ALA A 309 16.45 -9.02 -2.76
CA ALA A 309 16.08 -10.36 -2.34
C ALA A 309 14.55 -10.56 -2.42
N ALA A 310 13.79 -9.51 -2.10
CA ALA A 310 12.34 -9.50 -2.16
C ALA A 310 11.81 -8.15 -2.64
N ALA A 311 10.63 -8.18 -3.24
CA ALA A 311 9.80 -7.01 -3.50
C ALA A 311 8.40 -7.24 -2.93
N LEU A 312 7.94 -6.27 -2.13
CA LEU A 312 6.59 -6.18 -1.63
C LEU A 312 5.76 -5.30 -2.57
N LEU A 313 4.79 -5.90 -3.25
CA LEU A 313 3.92 -5.24 -4.22
C LEU A 313 2.59 -4.87 -3.53
N ILE A 314 2.28 -3.58 -3.44
CA ILE A 314 1.05 -3.08 -2.85
C ILE A 314 0.32 -2.28 -3.91
N SER A 315 -0.77 -2.83 -4.45
CA SER A 315 -1.51 -2.27 -5.59
C SER A 315 -2.91 -1.84 -5.17
N CYS A 316 -3.41 -0.72 -5.65
CA CYS A 316 -4.74 -0.25 -5.28
C CYS A 316 -5.84 -1.23 -5.76
N VAL A 317 -6.83 -1.52 -4.91
CA VAL A 317 -8.02 -2.32 -5.30
C VAL A 317 -8.72 -1.76 -6.54
N GLY A 318 -8.68 -0.43 -6.75
CA GLY A 318 -9.23 0.21 -7.94
C GLY A 318 -8.58 -0.30 -9.23
N ARG A 319 -7.27 -0.57 -9.21
CA ARG A 319 -6.55 -1.13 -10.35
C ARG A 319 -7.00 -2.56 -10.64
N LYS A 320 -7.19 -3.38 -9.60
CA LYS A 320 -7.73 -4.75 -9.73
C LYS A 320 -9.09 -4.78 -10.38
N MET A 321 -10.00 -3.92 -9.92
CA MET A 321 -11.35 -3.84 -10.45
C MET A 321 -11.40 -3.34 -11.90
N VAL A 322 -10.44 -2.50 -12.30
CA VAL A 322 -10.31 -2.00 -13.67
C VAL A 322 -9.67 -3.06 -14.57
N LEU A 323 -8.52 -3.63 -14.22
CA LEU A 323 -7.78 -4.58 -15.05
C LEU A 323 -8.50 -5.93 -15.21
N ARG A 324 -9.23 -6.40 -14.19
CA ARG A 324 -10.03 -7.64 -14.22
C ARG A 324 -9.20 -8.85 -14.70
N GLN A 325 -9.52 -9.40 -15.88
CA GLN A 325 -8.82 -10.55 -16.46
C GLN A 325 -7.36 -10.24 -16.83
N ARG A 326 -7.01 -8.97 -16.95
CA ARG A 326 -5.65 -8.48 -17.23
C ARG A 326 -4.86 -8.18 -15.96
N ILE A 327 -5.35 -8.59 -14.79
CA ILE A 327 -4.73 -8.21 -13.52
C ILE A 327 -3.32 -8.77 -13.36
N GLU A 328 -3.04 -9.96 -13.89
CA GLU A 328 -1.70 -10.55 -13.81
C GLU A 328 -0.69 -9.85 -14.73
N GLU A 329 -1.14 -9.08 -15.73
CA GLU A 329 -0.22 -8.32 -16.60
C GLU A 329 0.59 -7.28 -15.82
N GLU A 330 0.03 -6.69 -14.75
CA GLU A 330 0.79 -5.71 -13.96
C GLU A 330 1.88 -6.36 -13.10
N THR A 331 1.64 -7.58 -12.60
CA THR A 331 2.63 -8.34 -11.81
C THR A 331 3.68 -8.99 -12.70
N GLU A 332 3.31 -9.45 -13.89
CA GLU A 332 4.23 -9.90 -14.94
C GLU A 332 5.17 -8.78 -15.40
N ALA A 333 4.65 -7.58 -15.64
CA ALA A 333 5.47 -6.43 -16.02
C ALA A 333 6.49 -6.03 -14.92
N VAL A 334 6.15 -6.25 -13.64
CA VAL A 334 7.12 -6.08 -12.54
C VAL A 334 8.19 -7.17 -12.56
N ARG A 335 7.80 -8.43 -12.82
CA ARG A 335 8.73 -9.57 -12.90
C ARG A 335 9.77 -9.40 -14.00
N ASP A 336 9.41 -8.77 -15.12
CA ASP A 336 10.36 -8.46 -16.20
C ASP A 336 11.48 -7.51 -15.76
N ILE A 337 11.18 -6.58 -14.85
CA ILE A 337 12.16 -5.62 -14.31
C ILE A 337 12.92 -6.21 -13.10
N LEU A 338 12.24 -7.03 -12.29
CA LEU A 338 12.77 -7.68 -11.10
C LEU A 338 12.85 -9.19 -11.33
N PRO A 339 13.84 -9.68 -12.10
CA PRO A 339 13.93 -11.09 -12.45
C PRO A 339 14.21 -11.95 -11.21
N ALA A 340 13.99 -13.26 -11.37
CA ALA A 340 14.40 -14.26 -10.40
C ALA A 340 15.91 -14.12 -10.09
N PRO A 341 16.34 -14.30 -8.82
CA PRO A 341 15.61 -14.95 -7.72
C PRO A 341 14.80 -14.00 -6.81
N THR A 342 14.49 -12.77 -7.22
CA THR A 342 13.69 -11.84 -6.39
C THR A 342 12.32 -12.43 -6.04
N CYS A 343 12.00 -12.59 -4.75
CA CYS A 343 10.65 -12.99 -4.33
C CYS A 343 9.66 -11.83 -4.54
N LEU A 344 8.54 -12.07 -5.21
CA LEU A 344 7.46 -11.09 -5.39
C LEU A 344 6.24 -11.56 -4.62
N ALA A 345 5.84 -10.77 -3.63
CA ALA A 345 4.65 -11.04 -2.84
C ALA A 345 3.99 -9.72 -2.46
N GLY A 346 2.73 -9.76 -2.07
CA GLY A 346 2.03 -8.58 -1.59
C GLY A 346 0.54 -8.69 -1.73
N PHE A 347 -0.15 -7.57 -1.94
CA PHE A 347 -1.59 -7.51 -1.88
C PHE A 347 -2.20 -6.30 -2.55
N TYR A 348 -3.52 -6.37 -2.76
CA TYR A 348 -4.33 -5.25 -3.16
C TYR A 348 -4.87 -4.49 -1.94
N SER A 349 -4.61 -3.18 -1.88
CA SER A 349 -4.87 -2.29 -0.74
C SER A 349 -5.99 -1.29 -0.97
N TYR A 350 -6.48 -0.69 0.12
CA TYR A 350 -7.38 0.47 0.11
C TYR A 350 -6.66 1.82 0.04
N GLY A 351 -5.34 1.78 0.08
CA GLY A 351 -4.46 2.90 -0.22
C GLY A 351 -3.01 2.51 0.01
N GLU A 352 -2.11 3.17 -0.69
CA GLU A 352 -0.69 2.83 -0.68
C GLU A 352 0.12 3.90 0.07
N ILE A 353 1.15 3.47 0.77
CA ILE A 353 2.09 4.34 1.47
C ILE A 353 3.44 4.19 0.80
N SER A 354 3.99 5.28 0.29
CA SER A 354 5.31 5.31 -0.35
C SER A 354 5.90 6.70 -0.25
N PRO A 355 7.24 6.86 -0.18
CA PRO A 355 7.85 8.16 -0.41
C PRO A 355 7.56 8.66 -1.83
N LEU A 356 7.58 9.98 -1.99
CA LEU A 356 7.71 10.60 -3.31
C LEU A 356 9.18 10.48 -3.74
N ARG A 357 9.43 10.43 -5.04
CA ARG A 357 10.74 10.10 -5.64
C ARG A 357 11.93 10.73 -4.88
N HIS A 358 12.84 9.88 -4.38
CA HIS A 358 14.09 10.27 -3.69
C HIS A 358 13.93 11.15 -2.43
N GLU A 359 12.71 11.32 -1.92
CA GLU A 359 12.46 12.04 -0.68
C GLU A 359 12.46 11.08 0.51
N SER A 360 12.86 11.60 1.67
CA SER A 360 12.62 10.94 2.95
C SER A 360 11.17 11.11 3.41
N GLY A 361 10.74 10.28 4.36
CA GLY A 361 9.33 10.25 4.81
C GLY A 361 8.43 9.35 3.96
N CYS A 362 7.15 9.69 3.86
CA CYS A 362 6.14 8.94 3.11
C CYS A 362 4.92 9.80 2.74
N ASN A 363 4.20 9.40 1.70
CA ASN A 363 2.99 10.03 1.22
C ASN A 363 1.89 8.98 1.02
N PHE A 364 0.64 9.44 1.04
CA PHE A 364 -0.54 8.59 0.83
C PHE A 364 -1.03 8.66 -0.62
N HIS A 365 -0.99 7.51 -1.28
CA HIS A 365 -1.30 7.33 -2.69
C HIS A 365 -2.59 6.53 -2.86
N ASN A 366 -3.27 6.77 -3.97
CA ASN A 366 -4.34 5.90 -4.45
C ASN A 366 -4.13 5.61 -5.92
N GLN A 367 -4.76 4.54 -6.40
CA GLN A 367 -4.72 4.16 -7.82
C GLN A 367 -3.29 3.94 -8.35
N THR A 368 -2.36 3.63 -7.45
CA THR A 368 -0.97 3.31 -7.77
C THR A 368 -0.68 1.83 -7.51
N MET A 369 0.37 1.33 -8.16
CA MET A 369 1.16 0.26 -7.58
C MET A 369 2.37 0.89 -6.90
N THR A 370 2.53 0.55 -5.63
CA THR A 370 3.72 0.84 -4.84
C THR A 370 4.52 -0.44 -4.67
N ILE A 371 5.83 -0.35 -4.89
CA ILE A 371 6.76 -1.47 -4.75
C ILE A 371 7.83 -1.07 -3.76
N THR A 372 8.08 -1.93 -2.77
CA THR A 372 9.20 -1.80 -1.84
C THR A 372 10.10 -3.01 -1.97
N THR A 373 11.36 -2.78 -2.30
CA THR A 373 12.38 -3.81 -2.47
C THR A 373 13.31 -3.86 -1.27
N PHE A 374 13.74 -5.06 -0.87
CA PHE A 374 14.59 -5.28 0.29
C PHE A 374 15.83 -6.09 -0.07
N SER A 375 16.98 -5.64 0.40
CA SER A 375 18.24 -6.38 0.38
C SER A 375 19.12 -6.01 1.58
N GLU A 376 20.15 -6.81 1.84
CA GLU A 376 21.23 -6.47 2.78
C GLU A 376 22.53 -6.47 2.00
N ALA A 377 23.32 -5.40 2.14
CA ALA A 377 24.68 -5.37 1.63
C ALA A 377 25.58 -6.33 2.41
N ASP A 378 26.52 -6.97 1.71
CA ASP A 378 27.56 -7.79 2.31
C ASP A 378 28.46 -6.96 3.23
N ALA A 379 29.18 -7.63 4.12
CA ALA A 379 30.21 -6.97 4.92
C ALA A 379 31.35 -6.57 3.98
N SER A 380 31.53 -5.26 3.79
CA SER A 380 32.70 -4.67 3.14
C SER A 380 33.99 -5.01 3.87
#